data_AF-V9GF35-F1
#
_entry.id   AF-V9GF35-F1
#
_cell.length_a   1.000
_cell.length_b   1.000
_cell.length_c   1.000
_cell.angle_alpha   90.00
_cell.angle_beta   90.00
_cell.angle_gamma   90.00
#
_symmetry.space_group_name_H-M   'P 1'
#
loop_
_entity.id
_entity.type
_entity.pdbx_description
1 polymer ?
#
loop_
_entity_poly.entity_id
_entity_poly.type
_entity_poly.pdbx_seq_one_letter_code
_entity_poly.pdbx_strand_id
1 'polypeptide(L)'
;MSHPVSYAQLKRMTIREAERALFGEGSQHFFHTNYELEVQKSLTSLSTRELLEHSLQQSMLKNPHIGLFQIVEWTDDQADGSIVMKAIRSRIRDLGSRLNTEREELNRYYEEQVDSQPFKKLPFRDKQNVRHFIRYFVGEVYQRQYDLLRLETELALYRKYEAGIEELHQHYKRQADLLDQLDAELLDAAKASIRSADDYIGQNMMEYYGLVTEELMLELESKRGATVFFEERYVGNLSLLTGEGTESIMGNMIRVCLRDLLKAEPFVQTFEEELLRRANVTIDYHNKQVLAKEDLFKVLYRRLDEHSVALVRLLDYTQEHRYEEKYFFGDANSEFVRYAIRVDEALRVYKLGVVHEKRSSGVEKLNLMGGFHLEDLMYYRNGRTYYETYVANGYEFHGIESELLPELR
;
A
#
# COMPACT_ATOMS: atom_id res chain seq x y z
N MET A 1 59.41 -29.12 -4.37
CA MET A 1 60.85 -29.42 -4.55
C MET A 1 61.29 -28.80 -5.86
N SER A 2 62.39 -28.05 -5.91
CA SER A 2 62.84 -27.36 -7.14
C SER A 2 63.73 -28.27 -7.98
N HIS A 3 63.46 -28.40 -9.28
CA HIS A 3 64.33 -29.16 -10.17
C HIS A 3 65.67 -28.42 -10.42
N PRO A 4 66.80 -29.14 -10.59
CA PRO A 4 68.09 -28.51 -10.82
C PRO A 4 68.21 -27.99 -12.27
N VAL A 5 67.76 -26.75 -12.49
CA VAL A 5 67.87 -26.07 -13.80
C VAL A 5 68.96 -24.99 -13.74
N SER A 6 69.79 -24.91 -14.79
CA SER A 6 70.85 -23.90 -14.89
C SER A 6 70.29 -22.55 -15.36
N TYR A 7 70.92 -21.44 -14.93
CA TYR A 7 70.49 -20.09 -15.35
C TYR A 7 70.62 -19.88 -16.86
N ALA A 8 71.62 -20.50 -17.50
CA ALA A 8 71.82 -20.45 -18.95
C ALA A 8 70.64 -21.02 -19.75
N GLN A 9 69.92 -22.00 -19.20
CA GLN A 9 68.71 -22.57 -19.80
C GLN A 9 67.49 -21.67 -19.54
N LEU A 10 67.34 -21.17 -18.31
CA LEU A 10 66.22 -20.29 -17.93
C LEU A 10 66.20 -18.98 -18.71
N LYS A 11 67.38 -18.44 -19.05
CA LYS A 11 67.52 -17.15 -19.74
C LYS A 11 66.74 -17.07 -21.06
N ARG A 12 66.61 -18.19 -21.79
CA ARG A 12 65.96 -18.27 -23.11
C ARG A 12 64.49 -18.67 -23.04
N MET A 13 64.00 -19.02 -21.85
CA MET A 13 62.64 -19.46 -21.60
C MET A 13 61.75 -18.25 -21.33
N THR A 14 60.46 -18.41 -21.62
CA THR A 14 59.42 -17.52 -21.09
C THR A 14 59.28 -17.71 -19.58
N ILE A 15 58.71 -16.75 -18.86
CA ILE A 15 58.45 -16.90 -17.42
C ILE A 15 57.57 -18.13 -17.14
N ARG A 16 56.60 -18.42 -18.01
CA ARG A 16 55.74 -19.62 -17.90
C ARG A 16 56.52 -20.93 -18.02
N GLU A 17 57.44 -21.02 -18.97
CA GLU A 17 58.31 -22.18 -19.14
C GLU A 17 59.31 -22.32 -17.98
N ALA A 18 59.85 -21.20 -17.50
CA ALA A 18 60.76 -21.16 -16.36
C ALA A 18 60.07 -21.62 -15.07
N GLU A 19 58.81 -21.23 -14.84
CA GLU A 19 57.98 -21.71 -13.73
C GLU A 19 57.83 -23.24 -13.78
N ARG A 20 57.41 -23.78 -14.93
CA ARG A 20 57.24 -25.23 -15.11
C ARG A 20 58.56 -25.99 -14.92
N ALA A 21 59.66 -25.44 -15.45
CA ALA A 21 60.97 -26.07 -15.31
C ALA A 21 61.49 -26.06 -13.87
N LEU A 22 61.18 -25.02 -13.08
CA LEU A 22 61.65 -24.90 -11.69
C LEU A 22 60.75 -25.61 -10.68
N PHE A 23 59.43 -25.47 -10.82
CA PHE A 23 58.45 -25.88 -9.81
C PHE A 23 57.46 -26.95 -10.30
N GLY A 24 57.45 -27.29 -11.59
CA GLY A 24 56.46 -28.18 -12.17
C GLY A 24 55.05 -27.61 -12.02
N GLU A 25 54.13 -28.45 -11.56
CA GLU A 25 52.76 -28.04 -11.19
C GLU A 25 52.63 -27.64 -9.72
N GLY A 26 53.71 -27.75 -8.94
CA GLY A 26 53.67 -27.54 -7.49
C GLY A 26 53.36 -26.09 -7.09
N SER A 27 53.75 -25.11 -7.91
CA SER A 27 53.46 -23.69 -7.69
C SER A 27 51.96 -23.40 -7.80
N GLN A 28 51.33 -23.94 -8.85
CA GLN A 28 49.91 -23.78 -9.15
C GLN A 28 49.05 -24.54 -8.13
N HIS A 29 49.41 -25.80 -7.83
CA HIS A 29 48.69 -26.58 -6.82
C HIS A 29 48.79 -25.92 -5.44
N PHE A 30 49.94 -25.37 -5.07
CA PHE A 30 50.09 -24.65 -3.81
C PHE A 30 49.18 -23.42 -3.76
N PHE A 31 49.12 -22.62 -4.83
CA PHE A 31 48.26 -21.43 -4.88
C PHE A 31 46.77 -21.81 -4.81
N HIS A 32 46.36 -22.79 -5.60
CA HIS A 32 45.00 -23.31 -5.62
C HIS A 32 44.56 -23.82 -4.24
N THR A 33 45.37 -24.68 -3.60
CA THR A 33 44.99 -25.29 -2.32
C THR A 33 44.95 -24.31 -1.15
N ASN A 34 45.91 -23.38 -1.07
CA ASN A 34 46.03 -22.51 0.11
C ASN A 34 45.27 -21.19 -0.01
N TYR A 35 45.03 -20.70 -1.24
CA TYR A 35 44.36 -19.41 -1.45
C TYR A 35 42.99 -19.61 -2.10
N GLU A 36 42.93 -20.19 -3.30
CA GLU A 36 41.66 -20.27 -4.06
C GLU A 36 40.60 -21.11 -3.33
N LEU A 37 40.96 -22.28 -2.80
CA LEU A 37 40.02 -23.13 -2.06
C LEU A 37 39.55 -22.48 -0.76
N GLU A 38 40.42 -21.79 -0.02
CA GLU A 38 40.04 -21.11 1.23
C GLU A 38 39.14 -19.91 0.98
N VAL A 39 39.41 -19.14 -0.08
CA VAL A 39 38.53 -18.08 -0.56
C VAL A 39 37.18 -18.66 -0.97
N GLN A 40 37.16 -19.76 -1.73
CA GLN A 40 35.91 -20.40 -2.17
C GLN A 40 35.08 -20.88 -0.98
N LYS A 41 35.69 -21.55 0.00
CA LYS A 41 35.01 -21.97 1.24
C LYS A 41 34.40 -20.76 1.97
N SER A 42 35.18 -19.71 2.15
CA SER A 42 34.73 -18.48 2.83
C SER A 42 33.59 -17.78 2.07
N LEU A 43 33.66 -17.75 0.74
CA LEU A 43 32.58 -17.22 -0.08
C LEU A 43 31.32 -18.08 0.05
N THR A 44 31.44 -19.41 0.07
CA THR A 44 30.27 -20.30 0.20
C THR A 44 29.59 -20.23 1.56
N SER A 45 30.33 -20.01 2.65
CA SER A 45 29.75 -19.88 4.00
C SER A 45 29.10 -18.51 4.25
N LEU A 46 29.40 -17.50 3.43
CA LEU A 46 28.83 -16.17 3.57
C LEU A 46 27.39 -16.11 3.04
N SER A 47 26.44 -15.91 3.96
CA SER A 47 25.05 -15.57 3.66
C SER A 47 24.91 -14.05 3.50
N THR A 48 24.98 -13.55 2.27
CA THR A 48 24.83 -12.10 1.99
C THR A 48 23.44 -11.60 2.32
N ARG A 49 22.41 -12.45 2.17
CA ARG A 49 21.03 -12.15 2.52
C ARG A 49 20.86 -11.80 3.99
N GLU A 50 21.30 -12.68 4.90
CA GLU A 50 21.16 -12.46 6.34
C GLU A 50 21.89 -11.19 6.80
N LEU A 51 23.07 -10.93 6.24
CA LEU A 51 23.84 -9.72 6.53
C LEU A 51 23.10 -8.46 6.09
N LEU A 52 22.50 -8.48 4.90
CA LEU A 52 21.71 -7.36 4.39
C LEU A 52 20.43 -7.17 5.20
N GLU A 53 19.68 -8.23 5.48
CA GLU A 53 18.46 -8.20 6.30
C GLU A 53 18.75 -7.62 7.69
N HIS A 54 19.79 -8.12 8.35
CA HIS A 54 20.19 -7.63 9.67
C HIS A 54 20.63 -6.15 9.64
N SER A 55 21.43 -5.76 8.64
CA SER A 55 21.84 -4.35 8.45
C SER A 55 20.64 -3.43 8.21
N LEU A 56 19.69 -3.88 7.41
CA LEU A 56 18.47 -3.15 7.08
C LEU A 56 17.58 -3.00 8.31
N GLN A 57 17.31 -4.09 9.05
CA GLN A 57 16.54 -4.05 10.29
C GLN A 57 17.15 -3.09 11.33
N GLN A 58 18.47 -3.14 11.53
CA GLN A 58 19.16 -2.20 12.41
C GLN A 58 19.04 -0.75 11.94
N SER A 59 19.07 -0.52 10.63
CA SER A 59 18.93 0.81 10.04
C SER A 59 17.51 1.35 10.17
N MET A 60 16.50 0.50 9.98
CA MET A 60 15.08 0.84 10.18
C MET A 60 14.76 1.18 11.63
N LEU A 61 15.37 0.47 12.60
CA LEU A 61 15.23 0.80 14.02
C LEU A 61 15.82 2.18 14.36
N LYS A 62 16.91 2.57 13.72
CA LYS A 62 17.54 3.89 13.92
C LYS A 62 16.83 5.01 13.16
N ASN A 63 16.21 4.68 12.04
CA ASN A 63 15.58 5.62 11.12
C ASN A 63 14.15 5.15 10.78
N PRO A 64 13.16 5.44 11.66
CA PRO A 64 11.79 4.95 11.48
C PRO A 64 11.07 5.51 10.24
N HIS A 65 11.59 6.59 9.66
CA HIS A 65 11.09 7.20 8.42
C HIS A 65 11.44 6.37 7.17
N ILE A 66 12.39 5.43 7.26
CA ILE A 66 12.71 4.52 6.15
C ILE A 66 11.61 3.46 6.10
N GLY A 67 10.61 3.73 5.26
CA GLY A 67 9.52 2.83 4.98
C GLY A 67 9.83 1.81 3.89
N LEU A 68 8.88 0.91 3.71
CA LEU A 68 8.93 -0.17 2.74
C LEU A 68 9.04 0.32 1.29
N PHE A 69 8.27 1.35 0.92
CA PHE A 69 8.32 1.98 -0.39
C PHE A 69 9.70 2.59 -0.71
N GLN A 70 10.38 3.17 0.29
CA GLN A 70 11.71 3.74 0.12
C GLN A 70 12.76 2.65 -0.18
N ILE A 71 12.63 1.49 0.47
CA ILE A 71 13.50 0.34 0.22
C ILE A 71 13.29 -0.18 -1.20
N VAL A 72 12.04 -0.28 -1.65
CA VAL A 72 11.71 -0.66 -3.03
C VAL A 72 12.32 0.31 -4.01
N GLU A 73 12.20 1.63 -3.79
CA GLU A 73 12.78 2.66 -4.65
C GLU A 73 14.32 2.57 -4.75
N TRP A 74 15.01 2.34 -3.62
CA TRP A 74 16.47 2.23 -3.61
C TRP A 74 17.02 0.98 -4.31
N THR A 75 16.22 -0.09 -4.30
CA THR A 75 16.60 -1.42 -4.78
C THR A 75 16.06 -1.76 -6.16
N ASP A 76 15.07 -1.02 -6.65
CA ASP A 76 14.65 -1.07 -8.05
C ASP A 76 15.83 -0.69 -8.95
N ASP A 77 15.88 -1.19 -10.17
CA ASP A 77 16.90 -0.87 -11.17
C ASP A 77 16.40 0.19 -12.17
N GLN A 78 15.08 0.24 -12.37
CA GLN A 78 14.45 1.05 -13.41
C GLN A 78 13.93 2.39 -12.87
N ALA A 79 13.75 2.52 -11.55
CA ALA A 79 13.35 3.78 -10.93
C ALA A 79 14.45 4.85 -11.03
N ASP A 80 14.03 6.12 -11.18
CA ASP A 80 14.93 7.27 -11.14
C ASP A 80 15.63 7.39 -9.77
N GLY A 81 14.98 6.95 -8.68
CA GLY A 81 15.53 6.88 -7.32
C GLY A 81 16.43 5.67 -7.02
N SER A 82 16.70 4.81 -8.01
CA SER A 82 17.59 3.65 -7.86
C SER A 82 19.04 4.09 -7.66
N ILE A 83 19.48 4.16 -6.41
CA ILE A 83 20.86 4.56 -6.06
C ILE A 83 21.71 3.31 -5.78
N VAL A 84 21.18 2.36 -5.00
CA VAL A 84 21.95 1.23 -4.49
C VAL A 84 22.24 0.21 -5.58
N MET A 85 21.21 -0.20 -6.34
CA MET A 85 21.36 -1.19 -7.41
C MET A 85 22.27 -0.68 -8.53
N LYS A 86 22.07 0.57 -8.98
CA LYS A 86 22.93 1.22 -9.98
C LYS A 86 24.39 1.32 -9.52
N ALA A 87 24.64 1.70 -8.26
CA ALA A 87 25.99 1.78 -7.72
C ALA A 87 26.71 0.43 -7.72
N ILE A 88 26.03 -0.65 -7.30
CA ILE A 88 26.59 -2.00 -7.28
C ILE A 88 26.89 -2.51 -8.68
N ARG A 89 25.94 -2.35 -9.61
CA ARG A 89 26.15 -2.75 -11.02
C ARG A 89 27.24 -1.95 -11.70
N SER A 90 27.37 -0.66 -11.40
CA SER A 90 28.51 0.15 -11.84
C SER A 90 29.82 -0.43 -11.33
N ARG A 91 29.90 -0.73 -10.03
CA ARG A 91 31.09 -1.29 -9.42
C ARG A 91 31.45 -2.67 -9.98
N ILE A 92 30.47 -3.51 -10.27
CA ILE A 92 30.65 -4.81 -10.94
C ILE A 92 31.26 -4.62 -12.33
N ARG A 93 30.77 -3.66 -13.12
CA ARG A 93 31.33 -3.35 -14.45
C ARG A 93 32.78 -2.85 -14.35
N ASP A 94 33.05 -1.93 -13.44
CA ASP A 94 34.39 -1.36 -13.24
C ASP A 94 35.39 -2.44 -12.80
N LEU A 95 35.02 -3.27 -11.83
CA LEU A 95 35.84 -4.40 -11.36
C LEU A 95 36.04 -5.45 -12.45
N GLY A 96 34.99 -5.76 -13.22
CA GLY A 96 35.09 -6.68 -14.36
C GLY A 96 36.07 -6.19 -15.43
N SER A 97 36.01 -4.90 -15.78
CA SER A 97 36.96 -4.29 -16.71
C SER A 97 38.39 -4.34 -16.17
N ARG A 98 38.58 -3.96 -14.90
CA ARG A 98 39.90 -3.98 -14.26
C ARG A 98 40.49 -5.39 -14.20
N LEU A 99 39.69 -6.38 -13.84
CA LEU A 99 40.11 -7.78 -13.76
C LEU A 99 40.58 -8.29 -15.13
N ASN A 100 39.88 -7.95 -16.21
CA ASN A 100 40.29 -8.32 -17.56
C ASN A 100 41.65 -7.70 -17.92
N THR A 101 41.83 -6.41 -17.65
CA THR A 101 43.11 -5.72 -17.91
C THR A 101 44.27 -6.33 -17.12
N GLU A 102 44.10 -6.58 -15.82
CA GLU A 102 45.13 -7.20 -14.96
C GLU A 102 45.45 -8.63 -15.40
N ARG A 103 44.44 -9.39 -15.83
CA ARG A 103 44.61 -10.75 -16.36
C ARG A 103 45.38 -10.75 -17.69
N GLU A 104 45.09 -9.81 -18.58
CA GLU A 104 45.85 -9.62 -19.83
C GLU A 104 47.28 -9.17 -19.56
N GLU A 105 47.51 -8.29 -18.59
CA GLU A 105 48.85 -7.89 -18.14
C GLU A 105 49.64 -9.07 -17.59
N LEU A 106 49.04 -9.89 -16.73
CA LEU A 106 49.69 -11.08 -16.20
C LEU A 106 50.03 -12.08 -17.31
N ASN A 107 49.12 -12.29 -18.28
CA ASN A 107 49.37 -13.15 -19.42
C ASN A 107 50.53 -12.65 -20.29
N ARG A 108 50.56 -11.34 -20.60
CA ARG A 108 51.69 -10.72 -21.32
C ARG A 108 53.00 -10.89 -20.55
N TYR A 109 52.97 -10.68 -19.23
CA TYR A 109 54.15 -10.85 -18.37
C TYR A 109 54.66 -12.30 -18.38
N TYR A 110 53.75 -13.28 -18.40
CA TYR A 110 54.12 -14.70 -18.50
C TYR A 110 54.80 -15.07 -19.83
N GLU A 111 54.54 -14.33 -20.91
CA GLU A 111 55.12 -14.51 -22.24
C GLU A 111 56.48 -13.81 -22.39
N GLU A 112 56.85 -12.90 -21.48
CA GLU A 112 58.15 -12.25 -21.48
C GLU A 112 59.29 -13.24 -21.16
N GLN A 113 60.47 -12.97 -21.71
CA GLN A 113 61.66 -13.78 -21.45
C GLN A 113 62.23 -13.51 -20.07
N VAL A 114 62.81 -14.53 -19.43
CA VAL A 114 63.49 -14.36 -18.14
C VAL A 114 64.62 -13.32 -18.19
N ASP A 115 65.27 -13.14 -19.35
CA ASP A 115 66.32 -12.13 -19.48
C ASP A 115 65.81 -10.68 -19.58
N SER A 116 64.56 -10.42 -19.97
CA SER A 116 64.06 -9.04 -20.00
C SER A 116 63.75 -8.49 -18.60
N GLN A 117 63.76 -9.34 -17.58
CA GLN A 117 63.28 -9.02 -16.24
C GLN A 117 64.32 -8.28 -15.38
N PRO A 118 63.90 -7.26 -14.59
CA PRO A 118 64.77 -6.38 -13.81
C PRO A 118 65.22 -6.96 -12.45
N PHE A 119 65.91 -8.10 -12.44
CA PHE A 119 66.57 -8.63 -11.23
C PHE A 119 68.10 -8.52 -11.30
N LYS A 120 68.78 -8.61 -10.14
CA LYS A 120 70.24 -8.51 -10.04
C LYS A 120 70.93 -9.73 -10.69
N LYS A 121 71.56 -9.51 -11.85
CA LYS A 121 72.32 -10.54 -12.60
C LYS A 121 73.81 -10.41 -12.30
N LEU A 122 74.41 -11.47 -11.78
CA LEU A 122 75.86 -11.55 -11.53
C LEU A 122 76.52 -12.40 -12.63
N PRO A 123 77.58 -11.92 -13.30
CA PRO A 123 78.27 -12.71 -14.31
C PRO A 123 78.91 -13.95 -13.66
N PHE A 124 78.84 -15.09 -14.36
CA PHE A 124 79.45 -16.39 -13.98
C PHE A 124 78.96 -17.03 -12.67
N ARG A 125 77.83 -16.59 -12.09
CA ARG A 125 77.26 -17.15 -10.85
C ARG A 125 75.84 -17.69 -11.03
N ASP A 126 75.70 -18.80 -11.75
CA ASP A 126 74.41 -19.41 -12.08
C ASP A 126 73.53 -19.71 -10.86
N LYS A 127 74.07 -20.34 -9.80
CA LYS A 127 73.29 -20.66 -8.58
C LYS A 127 72.73 -19.41 -7.88
N GLN A 128 73.44 -18.28 -7.93
CA GLN A 128 72.98 -17.02 -7.33
C GLN A 128 71.94 -16.34 -8.22
N ASN A 129 72.11 -16.40 -9.54
CA ASN A 129 71.13 -15.86 -10.50
C ASN A 129 69.80 -16.61 -10.46
N VAL A 130 69.81 -17.94 -10.33
CA VAL A 130 68.57 -18.73 -10.14
C VAL A 130 67.87 -18.31 -8.84
N ARG A 131 68.61 -18.09 -7.73
CA ARG A 131 68.01 -17.62 -6.47
C ARG A 131 67.43 -16.21 -6.57
N HIS A 132 68.09 -15.30 -7.27
CA HIS A 132 67.57 -13.95 -7.50
C HIS A 132 66.31 -13.98 -8.38
N PHE A 133 66.30 -14.81 -9.43
CA PHE A 133 65.11 -15.03 -10.25
C PHE A 133 63.96 -15.63 -9.44
N ILE A 134 64.20 -16.66 -8.62
CA ILE A 134 63.14 -17.25 -7.77
C ILE A 134 62.55 -16.21 -6.81
N ARG A 135 63.38 -15.38 -6.17
CA ARG A 135 62.87 -14.32 -5.28
C ARG A 135 62.06 -13.28 -6.04
N TYR A 136 62.52 -12.89 -7.23
CA TYR A 136 61.82 -11.94 -8.08
C TYR A 136 60.50 -12.52 -8.60
N PHE A 137 60.51 -13.78 -9.04
CA PHE A 137 59.33 -14.52 -9.49
C PHE A 137 58.28 -14.61 -8.38
N VAL A 138 58.67 -15.01 -7.17
CA VAL A 138 57.75 -15.06 -6.02
C VAL A 138 57.31 -13.67 -5.57
N GLY A 139 58.17 -12.65 -5.70
CA GLY A 139 57.82 -11.28 -5.32
C GLY A 139 56.85 -10.58 -6.29
N GLU A 140 56.96 -10.86 -7.59
CA GLU A 140 56.20 -10.14 -8.62
C GLU A 140 55.05 -10.97 -9.20
N VAL A 141 55.31 -12.23 -9.58
CA VAL A 141 54.28 -13.07 -10.24
C VAL A 141 53.23 -13.53 -9.23
N TYR A 142 53.67 -14.05 -8.09
CA TYR A 142 52.75 -14.51 -7.05
C TYR A 142 51.99 -13.35 -6.40
N GLN A 143 52.60 -12.18 -6.25
CA GLN A 143 51.93 -10.97 -5.79
C GLN A 143 50.81 -10.57 -6.76
N ARG A 144 51.09 -10.55 -8.07
CA ARG A 144 50.07 -10.27 -9.10
C ARG A 144 48.97 -11.32 -9.16
N GLN A 145 49.31 -12.60 -9.00
CA GLN A 145 48.32 -13.68 -8.88
C GLN A 145 47.41 -13.48 -7.65
N TYR A 146 47.99 -13.08 -6.52
CA TYR A 146 47.23 -12.78 -5.30
C TYR A 146 46.33 -11.56 -5.48
N ASP A 147 46.82 -10.48 -6.09
CA ASP A 147 46.04 -9.28 -6.37
C ASP A 147 44.89 -9.58 -7.34
N LEU A 148 45.13 -10.45 -8.34
CA LEU A 148 44.10 -10.94 -9.26
C LEU A 148 43.04 -11.76 -8.51
N LEU A 149 43.45 -12.70 -7.66
CA LEU A 149 42.53 -13.47 -6.82
C LEU A 149 41.71 -12.56 -5.89
N ARG A 150 42.32 -11.49 -5.34
CA ARG A 150 41.62 -10.50 -4.53
C ARG A 150 40.56 -9.77 -5.35
N LEU A 151 40.86 -9.34 -6.58
CA LEU A 151 39.89 -8.70 -7.47
C LEU A 151 38.76 -9.67 -7.87
N GLU A 152 39.09 -10.93 -8.16
CA GLU A 152 38.12 -12.00 -8.42
C GLU A 152 37.18 -12.21 -7.22
N THR A 153 37.74 -12.21 -6.01
CA THR A 153 36.97 -12.35 -4.76
C THR A 153 36.08 -11.15 -4.52
N GLU A 154 36.59 -9.92 -4.71
CA GLU A 154 35.81 -8.69 -4.59
C GLU A 154 34.63 -8.69 -5.58
N LEU A 155 34.88 -9.05 -6.84
CA LEU A 155 33.83 -9.17 -7.86
C LEU A 155 32.79 -10.24 -7.50
N ALA A 156 33.23 -11.40 -7.01
CA ALA A 156 32.33 -12.47 -6.57
C ALA A 156 31.45 -12.03 -5.39
N LEU A 157 32.00 -11.27 -4.44
CA LEU A 157 31.23 -10.68 -3.35
C LEU A 157 30.18 -9.70 -3.86
N TYR A 158 30.55 -8.76 -4.75
CA TYR A 158 29.58 -7.81 -5.31
C TYR A 158 28.44 -8.51 -6.06
N ARG A 159 28.72 -9.58 -6.81
CA ARG A 159 27.67 -10.38 -7.47
C ARG A 159 26.74 -11.08 -6.47
N LYS A 160 27.28 -11.57 -5.34
CA LYS A 160 26.45 -12.14 -4.26
C LYS A 160 25.60 -11.07 -3.56
N TYR A 161 26.12 -9.85 -3.42
CA TYR A 161 25.34 -8.74 -2.87
C TYR A 161 24.27 -8.27 -3.85
N GLU A 162 24.56 -8.21 -5.15
CA GLU A 162 23.57 -7.91 -6.19
C GLU A 162 22.39 -8.88 -6.11
N ALA A 163 22.67 -10.20 -6.10
CA ALA A 163 21.63 -11.22 -5.96
C ALA A 163 20.84 -11.09 -4.64
N GLY A 164 21.54 -10.83 -3.53
CA GLY A 164 20.90 -10.63 -2.22
C GLY A 164 19.98 -9.40 -2.18
N ILE A 165 20.37 -8.31 -2.85
CA ILE A 165 19.54 -7.11 -2.95
C ILE A 165 18.36 -7.33 -3.88
N GLU A 166 18.51 -8.09 -4.95
CA GLU A 166 17.40 -8.45 -5.84
C GLU A 166 16.35 -9.31 -5.11
N GLU A 167 16.79 -10.26 -4.28
CA GLU A 167 15.88 -11.03 -3.41
C GLU A 167 15.14 -10.13 -2.40
N LEU A 168 15.86 -9.19 -1.78
CA LEU A 168 15.26 -8.20 -0.88
C LEU A 168 14.25 -7.31 -1.60
N HIS A 169 14.61 -6.81 -2.79
CA HIS A 169 13.71 -6.01 -3.61
C HIS A 169 12.42 -6.77 -3.87
N GLN A 170 12.50 -8.02 -4.31
CA GLN A 170 11.31 -8.83 -4.56
C GLN A 170 10.47 -9.04 -3.29
N HIS A 171 11.10 -9.23 -2.13
CA HIS A 171 10.40 -9.38 -0.86
C HIS A 171 9.60 -8.12 -0.51
N TYR A 172 10.26 -6.96 -0.48
CA TYR A 172 9.62 -5.70 -0.14
C TYR A 172 8.65 -5.22 -1.22
N LYS A 173 8.92 -5.49 -2.50
CA LYS A 173 8.00 -5.15 -3.59
C LYS A 173 6.66 -5.87 -3.45
N ARG A 174 6.66 -7.16 -3.12
CA ARG A 174 5.41 -7.90 -2.87
C ARG A 174 4.60 -7.30 -1.72
N GLN A 175 5.29 -6.83 -0.67
CA GLN A 175 4.64 -6.18 0.46
C GLN A 175 4.09 -4.79 0.07
N ALA A 176 4.79 -4.05 -0.80
CA ALA A 176 4.36 -2.76 -1.32
C ALA A 176 3.11 -2.93 -2.20
N ASP A 177 3.16 -3.86 -3.14
CA ASP A 177 2.04 -4.19 -4.03
C ASP A 177 0.79 -4.60 -3.25
N LEU A 178 0.94 -5.30 -2.12
CA LEU A 178 -0.16 -5.68 -1.24
C LEU A 178 -0.78 -4.47 -0.52
N LEU A 179 0.03 -3.49 -0.12
CA LEU A 179 -0.48 -2.24 0.46
C LEU A 179 -1.17 -1.37 -0.59
N ASP A 180 -0.64 -1.29 -1.81
CA ASP A 180 -1.26 -0.57 -2.92
C ASP A 180 -2.61 -1.21 -3.32
N GLN A 181 -2.70 -2.54 -3.31
CA GLN A 181 -3.96 -3.26 -3.51
C GLN A 181 -4.98 -2.96 -2.41
N LEU A 182 -4.54 -2.98 -1.15
CA LEU A 182 -5.40 -2.66 -0.02
C LEU A 182 -5.94 -1.23 -0.12
N ASP A 183 -5.09 -0.25 -0.49
CA ASP A 183 -5.52 1.14 -0.69
C ASP A 183 -6.58 1.25 -1.80
N ALA A 184 -6.36 0.56 -2.94
CA ALA A 184 -7.33 0.52 -4.03
C ALA A 184 -8.67 -0.12 -3.61
N GLU A 185 -8.63 -1.23 -2.88
CA GLU A 185 -9.83 -1.90 -2.37
C GLU A 185 -10.62 -1.01 -1.40
N LEU A 186 -9.91 -0.32 -0.50
CA LEU A 186 -10.53 0.63 0.44
C LEU A 186 -11.16 1.82 -0.30
N LEU A 187 -10.47 2.37 -1.30
CA LEU A 187 -10.98 3.46 -2.11
C LEU A 187 -12.22 3.06 -2.91
N ASP A 188 -12.22 1.86 -3.49
CA ASP A 188 -13.37 1.34 -4.24
C ASP A 188 -14.57 1.04 -3.34
N ALA A 189 -14.32 0.47 -2.15
CA ALA A 189 -15.35 0.26 -1.14
C ALA A 189 -15.95 1.59 -0.66
N ALA A 190 -15.12 2.61 -0.42
CA ALA A 190 -15.57 3.95 -0.06
C ALA A 190 -16.43 4.58 -1.17
N LYS A 191 -15.98 4.51 -2.43
CA LYS A 191 -16.76 5.01 -3.59
C LYS A 191 -18.06 4.24 -3.80
N ALA A 192 -18.08 2.94 -3.56
CA ALA A 192 -19.31 2.14 -3.65
C ALA A 192 -20.32 2.55 -2.57
N SER A 193 -19.85 2.79 -1.33
CA SER A 193 -20.69 3.30 -0.25
C SER A 193 -21.23 4.71 -0.57
N ILE A 194 -20.41 5.61 -1.07
CA ILE A 194 -20.84 6.97 -1.47
C ILE A 194 -21.89 6.92 -2.58
N ARG A 195 -21.70 6.06 -3.59
CA ARG A 195 -22.68 5.90 -4.70
C ARG A 195 -24.02 5.31 -4.26
N SER A 196 -24.05 4.58 -3.14
CA SER A 196 -25.31 4.09 -2.56
C SER A 196 -26.08 5.19 -1.82
N ALA A 197 -25.42 6.28 -1.44
CA ALA A 197 -26.05 7.46 -0.87
C ALA A 197 -26.55 8.39 -1.99
N ASP A 198 -27.68 9.06 -1.76
CA ASP A 198 -28.33 9.95 -2.73
C ASP A 198 -27.35 11.02 -3.28
N ASP A 199 -27.44 11.34 -4.59
CA ASP A 199 -26.42 12.07 -5.39
C ASP A 199 -26.06 13.47 -4.83
N TYR A 200 -26.91 14.03 -3.96
CA TYR A 200 -26.67 15.31 -3.30
C TYR A 200 -26.08 15.17 -1.90
N ILE A 201 -26.46 14.11 -1.17
CA ILE A 201 -25.90 13.81 0.15
C ILE A 201 -24.50 13.23 -0.01
N GLY A 202 -24.16 12.60 -1.14
CA GLY A 202 -22.82 12.07 -1.43
C GLY A 202 -21.79 13.12 -1.88
N GLN A 203 -22.18 14.37 -2.13
CA GLN A 203 -21.28 15.39 -2.70
C GLN A 203 -20.15 15.78 -1.73
N ASN A 204 -18.95 16.00 -2.28
CA ASN A 204 -17.75 16.47 -1.58
C ASN A 204 -17.33 15.61 -0.36
N MET A 205 -17.81 14.36 -0.25
CA MET A 205 -17.53 13.52 0.93
C MET A 205 -16.04 13.21 1.04
N MET A 206 -15.41 12.80 -0.07
CA MET A 206 -13.98 12.47 -0.10
C MET A 206 -13.09 13.68 0.18
N GLU A 207 -13.43 14.85 -0.37
CA GLU A 207 -12.65 16.08 -0.20
C GLU A 207 -12.74 16.59 1.24
N TYR A 208 -13.94 16.65 1.81
CA TYR A 208 -14.14 17.09 3.19
C TYR A 208 -13.43 16.17 4.18
N TYR A 209 -13.70 14.86 4.13
CA TYR A 209 -13.12 13.93 5.07
C TYR A 209 -11.62 13.74 4.84
N GLY A 210 -11.13 13.93 3.61
CA GLY A 210 -9.70 13.99 3.31
C GLY A 210 -9.02 15.14 4.08
N LEU A 211 -9.53 16.37 3.92
CA LEU A 211 -8.98 17.56 4.61
C LEU A 211 -9.06 17.44 6.13
N VAL A 212 -10.22 17.03 6.65
CA VAL A 212 -10.42 16.84 8.10
C VAL A 212 -9.45 15.80 8.65
N THR A 213 -9.25 14.69 7.94
CA THR A 213 -8.33 13.63 8.40
C THR A 213 -6.89 14.10 8.33
N GLU A 214 -6.50 14.81 7.28
CA GLU A 214 -5.15 15.38 7.13
C GLU A 214 -4.83 16.37 8.26
N GLU A 215 -5.74 17.29 8.58
CA GLU A 215 -5.58 18.24 9.68
C GLU A 215 -5.40 17.52 11.03
N LEU A 216 -6.21 16.49 11.29
CA LEU A 216 -6.11 15.71 12.53
C LEU A 216 -4.82 14.89 12.61
N MET A 217 -4.35 14.34 11.49
CA MET A 217 -3.08 13.63 11.43
C MET A 217 -1.91 14.58 11.71
N LEU A 218 -1.90 15.77 11.09
CA LEU A 218 -0.89 16.81 11.34
C LEU A 218 -0.92 17.29 12.79
N GLU A 219 -2.10 17.45 13.39
CA GLU A 219 -2.22 17.82 14.80
C GLU A 219 -1.63 16.73 15.71
N LEU A 220 -1.88 15.45 15.44
CA LEU A 220 -1.30 14.33 16.18
C LEU A 220 0.23 14.29 16.04
N GLU A 221 0.76 14.49 14.83
CA GLU A 221 2.19 14.58 14.58
C GLU A 221 2.85 15.76 15.29
N SER A 222 2.19 16.92 15.31
CA SER A 222 2.70 18.12 16.01
C SER A 222 2.79 17.90 17.53
N LYS A 223 1.85 17.16 18.12
CA LYS A 223 1.77 16.92 19.57
C LYS A 223 2.69 15.81 20.04
N ARG A 224 2.89 14.77 19.24
CA ARG A 224 3.56 13.53 19.68
C ARG A 224 4.82 13.19 18.87
N GLY A 225 5.05 13.84 17.72
CA GLY A 225 6.21 13.66 16.85
C GLY A 225 5.84 13.18 15.43
N ALA A 226 6.72 13.42 14.46
CA ALA A 226 6.48 13.04 13.06
C ALA A 226 6.42 11.53 12.80
N THR A 227 6.88 10.69 13.76
CA THR A 227 6.96 9.23 13.60
C THR A 227 5.87 8.49 14.37
N VAL A 228 4.88 9.19 14.93
CA VAL A 228 3.91 8.64 15.88
C VAL A 228 3.10 7.48 15.31
N PHE A 229 2.68 7.59 14.05
CA PHE A 229 1.90 6.53 13.41
C PHE A 229 2.69 5.22 13.23
N PHE A 230 4.02 5.29 13.17
CA PHE A 230 4.91 4.13 13.03
C PHE A 230 5.28 3.47 14.36
N GLU A 231 4.87 4.04 15.51
CA GLU A 231 5.07 3.42 16.81
C GLU A 231 4.14 2.20 16.99
N GLU A 232 4.59 1.18 17.73
CA GLU A 232 3.82 -0.05 17.99
C GLU A 232 2.43 0.18 18.60
N ARG A 233 2.26 1.29 19.32
CA ARG A 233 0.97 1.69 19.92
C ARG A 233 -0.06 2.14 18.87
N TYR A 234 0.40 2.55 17.70
CA TYR A 234 -0.41 3.02 16.58
C TYR A 234 -0.42 1.97 15.45
N VAL A 235 -0.06 2.37 14.23
CA VAL A 235 -0.04 1.46 13.07
C VAL A 235 1.20 0.57 13.14
N GLY A 236 2.29 1.05 13.73
CA GLY A 236 3.52 0.26 13.89
C GLY A 236 4.29 0.11 12.58
N ASN A 237 5.23 -0.84 12.55
CA ASN A 237 6.02 -1.13 11.36
C ASN A 237 5.21 -2.02 10.40
N LEU A 238 4.72 -1.42 9.31
CA LEU A 238 3.95 -2.11 8.28
C LEU A 238 4.68 -3.32 7.68
N SER A 239 6.02 -3.28 7.61
CA SER A 239 6.82 -4.39 7.05
C SER A 239 6.72 -5.67 7.90
N LEU A 240 6.52 -5.53 9.22
CA LEU A 240 6.29 -6.66 10.11
C LEU A 240 4.86 -7.18 9.98
N LEU A 241 3.89 -6.26 9.86
CA LEU A 241 2.46 -6.58 9.77
C LEU A 241 2.07 -7.23 8.45
N THR A 242 2.76 -6.91 7.35
CA THR A 242 2.54 -7.58 6.05
C THR A 242 2.84 -9.08 6.08
N GLY A 243 3.60 -9.58 7.06
CA GLY A 243 3.80 -11.02 7.27
C GLY A 243 2.57 -11.75 7.84
N GLU A 244 1.66 -11.03 8.50
CA GLU A 244 0.46 -11.58 9.15
C GLU A 244 -0.79 -11.52 8.26
N GLY A 245 -0.70 -10.84 7.11
CA GLY A 245 -1.78 -10.68 6.14
C GLY A 245 -2.50 -9.33 6.20
N THR A 246 -3.29 -9.04 5.16
CA THR A 246 -4.03 -7.79 4.99
C THR A 246 -5.05 -7.53 6.11
N GLU A 247 -5.67 -8.59 6.64
CA GLU A 247 -6.67 -8.47 7.72
C GLU A 247 -6.07 -7.89 9.01
N SER A 248 -4.84 -8.28 9.38
CA SER A 248 -4.17 -7.77 10.58
C SER A 248 -3.89 -6.27 10.44
N ILE A 249 -3.41 -5.86 9.26
CA ILE A 249 -3.16 -4.44 8.93
C ILE A 249 -4.46 -3.64 9.02
N MET A 250 -5.50 -4.10 8.34
CA MET A 250 -6.80 -3.43 8.31
C MET A 250 -7.41 -3.32 9.72
N GLY A 251 -7.40 -4.41 10.50
CA GLY A 251 -7.88 -4.42 11.87
C GLY A 251 -7.11 -3.43 12.76
N ASN A 252 -5.80 -3.32 12.57
CA ASN A 252 -5.00 -2.33 13.28
C ASN A 252 -5.34 -0.88 12.87
N MET A 253 -5.45 -0.61 11.57
CA MET A 253 -5.85 0.71 11.07
C MET A 253 -7.23 1.11 11.61
N ILE A 254 -8.22 0.22 11.54
CA ILE A 254 -9.57 0.46 12.09
C ILE A 254 -9.49 0.79 13.58
N ARG A 255 -8.70 0.03 14.35
CA ARG A 255 -8.50 0.27 15.78
C ARG A 255 -7.93 1.66 16.05
N VAL A 256 -6.91 2.08 15.30
CA VAL A 256 -6.29 3.41 15.45
C VAL A 256 -7.28 4.50 15.07
N CYS A 257 -7.98 4.37 13.95
CA CYS A 257 -8.99 5.32 13.51
C CYS A 257 -10.11 5.50 14.56
N LEU A 258 -10.67 4.40 15.08
CA LEU A 258 -11.70 4.44 16.12
C LEU A 258 -11.20 5.03 17.44
N ARG A 259 -9.94 4.79 17.80
CA ARG A 259 -9.39 5.22 19.08
C ARG A 259 -9.04 6.71 19.09
N ASP A 260 -8.38 7.18 18.03
CA ASP A 260 -7.64 8.45 18.00
C ASP A 260 -8.16 9.47 16.97
N LEU A 261 -8.80 9.05 15.87
CA LEU A 261 -9.27 9.97 14.81
C LEU A 261 -10.79 10.22 14.90
N LEU A 262 -11.60 9.17 14.88
CA LEU A 262 -13.07 9.24 14.78
C LEU A 262 -13.77 9.78 16.05
N LYS A 263 -13.02 10.11 17.10
CA LYS A 263 -13.53 10.79 18.30
C LYS A 263 -13.40 12.31 18.23
N ALA A 264 -12.73 12.83 17.21
CA ALA A 264 -12.55 14.26 17.03
C ALA A 264 -13.89 14.93 16.69
N GLU A 265 -14.01 16.21 17.05
CA GLU A 265 -15.23 17.02 16.84
C GLU A 265 -15.81 16.90 15.41
N PRO A 266 -15.00 16.89 14.33
CA PRO A 266 -15.51 16.75 12.96
C PRO A 266 -16.33 15.49 12.67
N PHE A 267 -16.15 14.42 13.45
CA PHE A 267 -16.84 13.14 13.27
C PHE A 267 -18.03 12.92 14.23
N VAL A 268 -18.27 13.86 15.16
CA VAL A 268 -19.32 13.76 16.20
C VAL A 268 -20.39 14.85 16.02
N GLN A 269 -20.33 15.59 14.92
CA GLN A 269 -21.30 16.62 14.57
C GLN A 269 -22.66 16.05 14.22
N THR A 270 -23.69 16.91 14.28
CA THR A 270 -24.99 16.59 13.70
C THR A 270 -24.88 16.51 12.19
N PHE A 271 -25.75 15.72 11.56
CA PHE A 271 -25.82 15.55 10.12
C PHE A 271 -25.91 16.90 9.37
N GLU A 272 -26.68 17.85 9.92
CA GLU A 272 -26.86 19.17 9.32
C GLU A 272 -25.60 20.03 9.33
N GLU A 273 -24.83 19.98 10.42
CA GLU A 273 -23.57 20.72 10.55
C GLU A 273 -22.49 20.11 9.64
N GLU A 274 -22.40 18.79 9.61
CA GLU A 274 -21.48 18.06 8.72
C GLU A 274 -21.79 18.35 7.25
N LEU A 275 -23.06 18.23 6.84
CA LEU A 275 -23.48 18.49 5.46
C LEU A 275 -23.22 19.95 5.04
N LEU A 276 -23.42 20.90 5.97
CA LEU A 276 -23.10 22.30 5.71
C LEU A 276 -21.60 22.53 5.53
N ARG A 277 -20.75 21.93 6.38
CA ARG A 277 -19.29 22.03 6.21
C ARG A 277 -18.88 21.43 4.86
N ARG A 278 -19.37 20.24 4.53
CA ARG A 278 -19.11 19.55 3.25
C ARG A 278 -19.53 20.34 2.02
N ALA A 279 -20.71 20.95 2.04
CA ALA A 279 -21.19 21.78 0.95
C ALA A 279 -20.30 23.00 0.71
N ASN A 280 -19.59 23.48 1.74
CA ASN A 280 -18.74 24.66 1.68
C ASN A 280 -17.25 24.38 1.44
N VAL A 281 -16.81 23.11 1.39
CA VAL A 281 -15.39 22.72 1.22
C VAL A 281 -14.82 23.11 -0.13
N THR A 282 -15.60 23.02 -1.20
CA THR A 282 -15.16 23.31 -2.58
C THR A 282 -15.37 24.77 -2.99
N ILE A 283 -15.79 25.64 -2.06
CA ILE A 283 -15.96 27.07 -2.36
C ILE A 283 -14.60 27.75 -2.33
N ASP A 284 -14.01 27.88 -3.52
CA ASP A 284 -12.85 28.72 -3.77
C ASP A 284 -13.02 30.11 -3.12
N TYR A 285 -11.94 30.66 -2.54
CA TYR A 285 -11.89 31.98 -1.88
C TYR A 285 -12.43 33.15 -2.74
N HIS A 286 -12.64 32.92 -4.05
CA HIS A 286 -13.16 33.89 -5.01
C HIS A 286 -14.65 33.74 -5.35
N ASN A 287 -15.34 32.65 -4.98
CA ASN A 287 -16.78 32.47 -5.20
C ASN A 287 -17.59 32.70 -3.91
N LYS A 288 -18.17 33.90 -3.80
CA LYS A 288 -18.80 34.46 -2.59
C LYS A 288 -20.23 33.98 -2.31
N GLN A 289 -20.51 32.68 -2.35
CA GLN A 289 -21.77 32.18 -1.81
C GLN A 289 -21.53 30.97 -0.92
N VAL A 290 -21.00 31.23 0.28
CA VAL A 290 -21.08 30.31 1.41
C VAL A 290 -22.55 29.93 1.59
N LEU A 291 -22.87 28.65 1.48
CA LEU A 291 -24.21 28.14 1.62
C LEU A 291 -24.66 28.35 3.08
N ALA A 292 -25.66 29.21 3.28
CA ALA A 292 -26.24 29.40 4.60
C ALA A 292 -27.08 28.17 4.99
N LYS A 293 -27.17 27.91 6.29
CA LYS A 293 -27.95 26.80 6.86
C LYS A 293 -29.41 26.80 6.41
N GLU A 294 -30.02 27.98 6.32
CA GLU A 294 -31.40 28.12 5.83
C GLU A 294 -31.54 27.74 4.36
N ASP A 295 -30.53 28.04 3.53
CA ASP A 295 -30.58 27.72 2.11
C ASP A 295 -30.35 26.23 1.87
N LEU A 296 -29.48 25.59 2.67
CA LEU A 296 -29.35 24.13 2.71
C LEU A 296 -30.70 23.47 3.07
N PHE A 297 -31.36 23.94 4.13
CA PHE A 297 -32.64 23.41 4.56
C PHE A 297 -33.75 23.61 3.52
N LYS A 298 -33.78 24.74 2.81
CA LYS A 298 -34.71 24.94 1.68
C LYS A 298 -34.48 23.93 0.56
N VAL A 299 -33.22 23.70 0.18
CA VAL A 299 -32.88 22.75 -0.89
C VAL A 299 -33.23 21.32 -0.48
N LEU A 300 -32.89 20.91 0.74
CA LEU A 300 -33.24 19.59 1.28
C LEU A 300 -34.75 19.40 1.36
N TYR A 301 -35.49 20.39 1.86
CA TYR A 301 -36.95 20.33 1.93
C TYR A 301 -37.58 20.20 0.55
N ARG A 302 -37.11 20.97 -0.44
CA ARG A 302 -37.62 20.90 -1.81
C ARG A 302 -37.41 19.53 -2.43
N ARG A 303 -36.22 18.94 -2.25
CA ARG A 303 -35.94 17.57 -2.71
C ARG A 303 -36.79 16.54 -2.00
N LEU A 304 -36.90 16.65 -0.68
CA LEU A 304 -37.75 15.78 0.12
C LEU A 304 -39.20 15.83 -0.36
N ASP A 305 -39.71 17.01 -0.73
CA ASP A 305 -41.04 17.19 -1.29
C ASP A 305 -41.16 16.60 -2.71
N GLU A 306 -40.16 16.84 -3.58
CA GLU A 306 -40.08 16.28 -4.95
C GLU A 306 -40.03 14.74 -4.96
N HIS A 307 -39.33 14.13 -4.00
CA HIS A 307 -39.25 12.67 -3.85
C HIS A 307 -40.46 12.07 -3.10
N SER A 308 -41.26 12.88 -2.40
CA SER A 308 -42.48 12.45 -1.70
C SER A 308 -43.71 12.39 -2.62
N VAL A 309 -43.59 11.70 -3.75
CA VAL A 309 -44.73 11.40 -4.63
C VAL A 309 -45.81 10.69 -3.79
N ALA A 310 -47.09 11.06 -3.94
CA ALA A 310 -48.19 10.44 -3.20
C ALA A 310 -48.20 8.92 -3.44
N LEU A 311 -47.65 8.16 -2.49
CA LEU A 311 -47.41 6.71 -2.61
C LEU A 311 -48.70 5.90 -2.39
N VAL A 312 -49.70 6.50 -1.74
CA VAL A 312 -50.98 5.86 -1.43
C VAL A 312 -52.11 6.82 -1.80
N ARG A 313 -52.84 6.46 -2.87
CA ARG A 313 -54.08 7.12 -3.31
C ARG A 313 -55.25 6.24 -2.94
N LEU A 314 -55.92 6.53 -1.83
CA LEU A 314 -57.08 5.76 -1.38
C LEU A 314 -58.33 6.23 -2.15
N LEU A 315 -58.55 5.59 -3.31
CA LEU A 315 -59.77 5.61 -4.16
C LEU A 315 -60.18 6.96 -4.80
N ASP A 316 -60.51 6.89 -6.10
CA ASP A 316 -60.82 8.02 -6.99
C ASP A 316 -62.29 8.49 -7.00
N TYR A 317 -63.07 8.17 -5.97
CA TYR A 317 -64.51 8.49 -5.99
C TYR A 317 -64.84 9.77 -5.20
N THR A 318 -65.03 10.85 -5.97
CA THR A 318 -65.98 11.95 -5.71
C THR A 318 -66.00 12.51 -4.28
N GLN A 319 -64.88 13.05 -3.79
CA GLN A 319 -64.88 13.88 -2.57
C GLN A 319 -64.80 15.37 -2.93
N GLU A 320 -65.71 16.19 -2.39
CA GLU A 320 -65.67 17.67 -2.49
C GLU A 320 -64.53 18.29 -1.64
N HIS A 321 -63.99 17.54 -0.67
CA HIS A 321 -62.95 18.00 0.24
C HIS A 321 -61.75 17.04 0.22
N ARG A 322 -60.65 17.50 -0.38
CA ARG A 322 -59.38 16.78 -0.47
C ARG A 322 -58.70 16.78 0.90
N TYR A 323 -58.67 15.63 1.57
CA TYR A 323 -57.91 15.44 2.81
C TYR A 323 -56.52 14.88 2.49
N GLU A 324 -55.50 15.64 2.86
CA GLU A 324 -54.09 15.30 2.70
C GLU A 324 -53.43 15.22 4.08
N GLU A 325 -52.73 14.11 4.32
CA GLU A 325 -51.89 13.94 5.50
C GLU A 325 -50.43 13.82 5.08
N LYS A 326 -49.53 14.49 5.80
CA LYS A 326 -48.08 14.43 5.58
C LYS A 326 -47.40 13.90 6.83
N TYR A 327 -46.57 12.87 6.66
CA TYR A 327 -45.80 12.27 7.74
C TYR A 327 -44.30 12.40 7.47
N PHE A 328 -43.55 12.88 8.45
CA PHE A 328 -42.10 12.84 8.44
C PHE A 328 -41.59 11.65 9.27
N PHE A 329 -40.70 10.86 8.70
CA PHE A 329 -40.00 9.78 9.38
C PHE A 329 -38.56 10.22 9.63
N GLY A 330 -38.14 10.26 10.88
CA GLY A 330 -36.80 10.68 11.26
C GLY A 330 -36.72 11.15 12.71
N ASP A 331 -35.59 11.71 13.11
CA ASP A 331 -35.45 12.26 14.45
C ASP A 331 -36.27 13.55 14.60
N ALA A 332 -37.40 13.47 15.32
CA ALA A 332 -38.20 14.64 15.69
C ALA A 332 -37.40 15.78 16.38
N ASN A 333 -36.22 15.50 16.94
CA ASN A 333 -35.34 16.51 17.53
C ASN A 333 -34.36 17.16 16.55
N SER A 334 -34.21 16.62 15.34
CA SER A 334 -33.39 17.21 14.27
C SER A 334 -33.87 18.63 13.95
N GLU A 335 -32.91 19.52 13.71
CA GLU A 335 -33.21 20.90 13.32
C GLU A 335 -33.85 20.98 11.94
N PHE A 336 -33.44 20.10 11.01
CA PHE A 336 -34.04 20.01 9.69
C PHE A 336 -35.51 19.55 9.77
N VAL A 337 -35.83 18.53 10.58
CA VAL A 337 -37.21 18.06 10.76
C VAL A 337 -38.08 19.17 11.34
N ARG A 338 -37.58 19.89 12.35
CA ARG A 338 -38.27 21.06 12.92
C ARG A 338 -38.47 22.19 11.91
N TYR A 339 -37.49 22.42 11.05
CA TYR A 339 -37.61 23.38 9.96
C TYR A 339 -38.70 22.95 8.96
N ALA A 340 -38.67 21.69 8.50
CA ALA A 340 -39.64 21.15 7.54
C ALA A 340 -41.08 21.21 8.08
N ILE A 341 -41.28 20.89 9.36
CA ILE A 341 -42.57 21.02 10.06
C ILE A 341 -43.06 22.47 10.03
N ARG A 342 -42.22 23.46 10.38
CA ARG A 342 -42.61 24.88 10.36
C ARG A 342 -43.00 25.36 8.97
N VAL A 343 -42.31 24.87 7.93
CA VAL A 343 -42.62 25.21 6.53
C VAL A 343 -43.99 24.64 6.12
N ASP A 344 -44.28 23.38 6.46
CA ASP A 344 -45.59 22.76 6.16
C ASP A 344 -46.73 23.26 7.08
N GLU A 345 -46.47 23.64 8.34
CA GLU A 345 -47.48 24.25 9.23
C GLU A 345 -48.01 25.59 8.70
N ALA A 346 -47.18 26.35 7.98
CA ALA A 346 -47.61 27.57 7.31
C ALA A 346 -48.63 27.29 6.18
N LEU A 347 -48.63 26.07 5.63
CA LEU A 347 -49.53 25.58 4.59
C LEU A 347 -50.69 24.83 5.25
N ARG A 348 -51.65 25.56 5.84
CA ARG A 348 -52.80 25.10 6.66
C ARG A 348 -53.75 24.02 6.07
N VAL A 349 -53.44 23.41 4.94
CA VAL A 349 -54.33 22.51 4.20
C VAL A 349 -54.19 21.04 4.64
N TYR A 350 -53.16 20.70 5.42
CA TYR A 350 -52.74 19.32 5.67
C TYR A 350 -52.71 18.95 7.16
N LYS A 351 -53.00 17.68 7.48
CA LYS A 351 -52.65 17.13 8.80
C LYS A 351 -51.19 16.68 8.78
N LEU A 352 -50.41 17.14 9.77
CA LEU A 352 -48.99 16.84 9.88
C LEU A 352 -48.73 15.81 10.99
N GLY A 353 -47.92 14.80 10.71
CA GLY A 353 -47.45 13.83 11.69
C GLY A 353 -45.93 13.66 11.63
N VAL A 354 -45.34 13.25 12.76
CA VAL A 354 -43.93 12.89 12.84
C VAL A 354 -43.81 11.52 13.49
N VAL A 355 -43.19 10.59 12.79
CA VAL A 355 -42.80 9.29 13.32
C VAL A 355 -41.35 9.40 13.76
N HIS A 356 -41.13 9.47 15.08
CA HIS A 356 -39.78 9.55 15.63
C HIS A 356 -39.05 8.22 15.45
N GLU A 357 -38.01 8.23 14.63
CA GLU A 357 -37.08 7.12 14.46
C GLU A 357 -35.67 7.56 14.87
N LYS A 358 -35.02 6.79 15.74
CA LYS A 358 -33.59 6.98 16.06
C LYS A 358 -32.73 6.41 14.94
N ARG A 359 -32.78 7.03 13.76
CA ARG A 359 -31.82 6.77 12.67
C ARG A 359 -30.77 7.87 12.65
N SER A 360 -29.52 7.49 12.46
CA SER A 360 -28.39 8.42 12.27
C SER A 360 -28.34 9.02 10.87
N SER A 361 -29.13 8.48 9.92
CA SER A 361 -29.12 8.92 8.53
C SER A 361 -30.51 8.85 7.91
N GLY A 362 -30.95 9.97 7.33
CA GLY A 362 -32.12 10.07 6.47
C GLY A 362 -33.37 10.62 7.17
N VAL A 363 -34.07 11.49 6.45
CA VAL A 363 -35.45 11.88 6.74
C VAL A 363 -36.27 11.47 5.53
N GLU A 364 -37.39 10.79 5.76
CA GLU A 364 -38.33 10.44 4.70
C GLU A 364 -39.63 11.22 4.90
N LYS A 365 -40.28 11.58 3.80
CA LYS A 365 -41.58 12.24 3.81
C LYS A 365 -42.58 11.40 3.05
N LEU A 366 -43.68 11.08 3.72
CA LEU A 366 -44.81 10.36 3.15
C LEU A 366 -45.99 11.31 3.02
N ASN A 367 -46.51 11.43 1.81
CA ASN A 367 -47.76 12.13 1.53
C ASN A 367 -48.88 11.11 1.29
N LEU A 368 -49.92 11.16 2.12
CA LEU A 368 -51.12 10.34 2.01
C LEU A 368 -52.28 11.19 1.49
N MET A 369 -52.99 10.70 0.48
CA MET A 369 -54.25 11.29 0.03
C MET A 369 -55.40 10.30 0.22
N GLY A 370 -56.42 10.73 0.98
CA GLY A 370 -57.64 9.96 1.19
C GLY A 370 -58.23 10.17 2.58
N GLY A 371 -59.46 10.69 2.65
CA GLY A 371 -60.22 10.77 3.88
C GLY A 371 -61.20 9.62 3.99
N PHE A 372 -61.12 8.80 5.04
CA PHE A 372 -62.17 7.84 5.38
C PHE A 372 -63.33 8.56 6.08
N HIS A 373 -64.56 8.37 5.60
CA HIS A 373 -65.76 8.66 6.39
C HIS A 373 -66.17 7.40 7.16
N LEU A 374 -66.86 7.56 8.29
CA LEU A 374 -67.46 6.43 9.04
C LEU A 374 -68.45 5.64 8.15
N GLU A 375 -68.97 6.27 7.10
CA GLU A 375 -69.86 5.69 6.10
C GLU A 375 -69.14 4.71 5.16
N ASP A 376 -67.84 4.88 4.90
CA ASP A 376 -67.06 3.95 4.08
C ASP A 376 -66.82 2.61 4.80
N LEU A 377 -66.78 2.64 6.14
CA LEU A 377 -66.80 1.43 6.97
C LEU A 377 -68.12 0.66 6.85
N MET A 378 -69.23 1.32 6.46
CA MET A 378 -70.50 0.64 6.19
C MET A 378 -70.43 -0.17 4.90
N TYR A 379 -69.66 0.28 3.91
CA TYR A 379 -69.38 -0.52 2.70
C TYR A 379 -68.58 -1.78 3.02
N TYR A 380 -67.56 -1.68 3.89
CA TYR A 380 -66.82 -2.85 4.37
C TYR A 380 -67.73 -3.79 5.18
N ARG A 381 -68.54 -3.25 6.10
CA ARG A 381 -69.47 -4.03 6.92
C ARG A 381 -70.51 -4.76 6.08
N ASN A 382 -71.11 -4.09 5.09
CA ASN A 382 -72.11 -4.68 4.21
C ASN A 382 -71.46 -5.66 3.22
N GLY A 383 -70.31 -5.28 2.66
CA GLY A 383 -69.52 -6.11 1.73
C GLY A 383 -69.00 -7.39 2.38
N ARG A 384 -68.64 -7.35 3.66
CA ARG A 384 -68.23 -8.53 4.44
C ARG A 384 -69.33 -9.58 4.49
N THR A 385 -70.58 -9.18 4.73
CA THR A 385 -71.71 -10.13 4.77
C THR A 385 -71.92 -10.81 3.41
N TYR A 386 -71.80 -10.08 2.31
CA TYR A 386 -71.87 -10.67 0.97
C TYR A 386 -70.69 -11.59 0.70
N TYR A 387 -69.46 -11.14 0.99
CA TYR A 387 -68.24 -11.93 0.83
C TYR A 387 -68.32 -13.26 1.60
N GLU A 388 -68.68 -13.23 2.89
CA GLU A 388 -68.86 -14.44 3.72
C GLU A 388 -69.95 -15.36 3.15
N THR A 389 -71.06 -14.79 2.67
CA THR A 389 -72.17 -15.56 2.06
C THR A 389 -71.74 -16.24 0.76
N TYR A 390 -70.97 -15.56 -0.10
CA TYR A 390 -70.51 -16.16 -1.35
C TYR A 390 -69.40 -17.19 -1.12
N VAL A 391 -68.50 -16.96 -0.16
CA VAL A 391 -67.51 -17.97 0.26
C VAL A 391 -68.20 -19.22 0.81
N ALA A 392 -69.23 -19.07 1.65
CA ALA A 392 -70.02 -20.19 2.16
C ALA A 392 -70.75 -20.97 1.06
N ASN A 393 -71.06 -20.33 -0.06
CA ASN A 393 -71.67 -20.95 -1.24
C ASN A 393 -70.62 -21.52 -2.23
N GLY A 394 -69.34 -21.54 -1.86
CA GLY A 394 -68.26 -22.17 -2.64
C GLY A 394 -67.64 -21.30 -3.73
N TYR A 395 -67.85 -19.98 -3.69
CA TYR A 395 -67.18 -19.06 -4.63
C TYR A 395 -65.80 -18.63 -4.11
N GLU A 396 -64.78 -18.71 -4.96
CA GLU A 396 -63.41 -18.29 -4.67
C GLU A 396 -63.14 -16.89 -5.22
N PHE A 397 -62.82 -15.95 -4.33
CA PHE A 397 -62.55 -14.55 -4.69
C PHE A 397 -61.06 -14.19 -4.62
N HIS A 398 -60.21 -15.10 -4.15
CA HIS A 398 -58.78 -14.91 -3.99
C HIS A 398 -58.01 -15.81 -4.95
N GLY A 399 -56.99 -15.26 -5.62
CA GLY A 399 -56.04 -16.04 -6.42
C GLY A 399 -54.93 -16.71 -5.59
N ILE A 400 -55.00 -16.57 -4.26
CA ILE A 400 -54.03 -17.08 -3.27
C ILE A 400 -54.84 -17.68 -2.11
N GLU A 401 -54.33 -18.75 -1.50
CA GLU A 401 -54.96 -19.40 -0.35
C GLU A 401 -55.16 -18.41 0.82
N SER A 402 -56.36 -18.41 1.42
CA SER A 402 -56.74 -17.39 2.41
C SER A 402 -55.88 -17.40 3.68
N GLU A 403 -55.22 -18.52 3.96
CA GLU A 403 -54.29 -18.73 5.08
C GLU A 403 -52.99 -17.93 4.94
N LEU A 404 -52.67 -17.48 3.72
CA LEU A 404 -51.50 -16.65 3.42
C LEU A 404 -51.81 -15.15 3.47
N LEU A 405 -53.08 -14.77 3.68
CA LEU A 405 -53.45 -13.37 3.84
C LEU A 405 -53.13 -12.90 5.27
N PRO A 406 -52.63 -11.68 5.45
CA PRO A 406 -52.34 -11.15 6.77
C PRO A 406 -53.62 -11.05 7.62
N GLU A 407 -53.55 -11.48 8.88
CA GLU A 407 -54.65 -11.35 9.83
C GLU A 407 -54.97 -9.86 10.05
N LEU A 408 -56.15 -9.45 9.59
CA LEU A 408 -56.71 -8.13 9.87
C LEU A 408 -57.22 -8.13 11.32
N ARG A 409 -56.56 -7.35 12.20
CA ARG A 409 -57.00 -7.12 13.58
C ARG A 409 -58.21 -6.21 13.69
#